data_AF-A0A8H4XTZ9-F1
#
_entry.id   AF-A0A8H4XTZ9-F1
#
_cell.length_a   1.000
_cell.length_b   1.000
_cell.length_c   1.000
_cell.angle_alpha   90.00
_cell.angle_beta   90.00
_cell.angle_gamma   90.00
#
_symmetry.space_group_name_H-M   'P 1'
#
loop_
_entity.id
_entity.type
_entity.pdbx_description
1 polymer ?
#
loop_
_entity_poly.entity_id
_entity_poly.type
_entity_poly.pdbx_seq_one_letter_code
_entity_poly.pdbx_strand_id
1 'polypeptide(L)'
;MPAPVIPPGKTWLDTLQKSFVDVPVDAANDNAITTKDFLDATESFTTLFDVLAVTAFSAVKSDLLGNVKKLRERYNAAPAESETLQALVLNELKTKKHTATEGLLWLVRYSHSSGNLGTGLANSYS
;
A
#
# COMPACT_ATOMS: atom_id res chain seq x y z
N MET A 1 10.41 7.52 -10.86
CA MET A 1 10.37 6.42 -11.85
C MET A 1 9.52 6.90 -13.01
N PRO A 2 9.82 6.52 -14.27
CA PRO A 2 8.97 6.84 -15.41
C PRO A 2 7.62 6.14 -15.32
N ALA A 3 6.60 6.67 -16.02
CA ALA A 3 5.30 6.03 -16.11
C ALA A 3 5.42 4.61 -16.72
N PRO A 4 4.61 3.64 -16.26
CA PRO A 4 4.63 2.29 -16.82
C PRO A 4 4.23 2.32 -18.30
N VAL A 5 4.92 1.51 -19.11
CA VAL A 5 4.54 1.30 -20.51
C VAL A 5 3.32 0.41 -20.55
N ILE A 6 2.20 0.94 -21.06
CA ILE A 6 0.94 0.19 -21.21
C ILE A 6 0.89 -0.41 -22.62
N PRO A 7 0.90 -1.75 -22.79
CA PRO A 7 0.81 -2.37 -24.11
C PRO A 7 -0.52 -2.07 -24.82
N PRO A 8 -0.56 -2.12 -26.18
CA PRO A 8 -1.81 -1.98 -26.92
C PRO A 8 -2.89 -2.98 -26.46
N GLY A 9 -4.11 -2.49 -26.22
CA GLY A 9 -5.23 -3.32 -25.77
C GLY A 9 -5.19 -3.73 -24.29
N LYS A 10 -4.27 -3.16 -23.50
CA LYS A 10 -4.17 -3.36 -22.06
C LYS A 10 -4.49 -2.07 -21.29
N THR A 11 -4.74 -2.24 -20.00
CA THR A 11 -4.95 -1.14 -19.05
C THR A 11 -3.75 -0.98 -18.13
N TRP A 12 -3.70 0.10 -17.36
CA TRP A 12 -2.68 0.25 -16.31
C TRP A 12 -2.72 -0.90 -15.28
N LEU A 13 -3.89 -1.46 -14.99
CA LEU A 13 -4.04 -2.58 -14.05
C LEU A 13 -3.24 -3.80 -14.50
N ASP A 14 -3.13 -4.03 -15.81
CA ASP A 14 -2.33 -5.13 -16.39
C ASP A 14 -0.82 -4.93 -16.23
N THR A 15 -0.37 -3.74 -15.80
CA THR A 15 1.05 -3.42 -15.60
C THR A 15 1.50 -3.54 -14.14
N LEU A 16 0.58 -3.81 -13.22
CA LEU A 16 0.89 -3.92 -11.79
C LEU A 16 1.75 -5.15 -11.51
N GLN A 17 2.85 -4.97 -10.78
CA GLN A 17 3.63 -6.09 -10.28
C GLN A 17 2.83 -6.91 -9.24
N LYS A 18 2.02 -6.23 -8.44
CA LYS A 18 1.10 -6.84 -7.47
C LYS A 18 -0.16 -5.98 -7.38
N SER A 19 -1.33 -6.62 -7.48
CA SER A 19 -2.61 -5.97 -7.22
C SER A 19 -3.06 -6.23 -5.79
N PHE A 20 -3.81 -5.30 -5.20
CA PHE A 20 -4.43 -5.51 -3.89
C PHE A 20 -5.43 -6.67 -3.87
N VAL A 21 -6.01 -7.03 -5.03
CA VAL A 21 -6.92 -8.19 -5.13
C VAL A 21 -6.19 -9.53 -4.95
N ASP A 22 -4.87 -9.54 -5.15
CA ASP A 22 -4.01 -10.71 -5.02
C ASP A 22 -3.26 -10.75 -3.68
N VAL A 23 -3.53 -9.79 -2.78
CA VAL A 23 -2.94 -9.79 -1.44
C VAL A 23 -3.72 -10.76 -0.56
N PRO A 24 -3.09 -11.84 -0.06
CA PRO A 24 -3.80 -12.84 0.73
C PRO A 24 -4.22 -12.27 2.09
N VAL A 25 -5.43 -12.64 2.50
CA VAL A 25 -5.96 -12.40 3.84
C VAL A 25 -6.28 -13.76 4.44
N ASP A 26 -5.51 -14.17 5.45
CA ASP A 26 -5.71 -15.45 6.12
C ASP A 26 -6.83 -15.33 7.16
N ALA A 27 -8.05 -15.62 6.72
CA ALA A 27 -9.25 -15.56 7.57
C ALA A 27 -9.19 -16.55 8.75
N ALA A 28 -8.39 -17.61 8.67
CA ALA A 28 -8.23 -18.57 9.76
C ALA A 28 -7.25 -18.09 10.84
N ASN A 29 -6.50 -17.03 10.57
CA ASN A 29 -5.46 -16.49 11.44
C ASN A 29 -5.62 -14.98 11.62
N ASP A 30 -6.75 -14.57 12.21
CA ASP A 30 -7.07 -13.17 12.53
C ASP A 30 -6.96 -12.21 11.34
N ASN A 31 -7.35 -12.69 10.15
CA ASN A 31 -7.22 -11.95 8.89
C ASN A 31 -5.79 -11.49 8.63
N ALA A 32 -4.78 -12.31 8.96
CA ALA A 32 -3.37 -12.00 8.75
C ALA A 32 -3.10 -11.59 7.30
N ILE A 33 -2.43 -10.43 7.14
CA ILE A 33 -2.09 -9.87 5.83
C ILE A 33 -0.58 -9.95 5.66
N THR A 34 -0.11 -10.61 4.61
CA THR A 34 1.33 -10.72 4.32
C THR A 34 1.94 -9.34 4.08
N THR A 35 2.92 -8.96 4.91
CA THR A 35 3.56 -7.63 4.85
C THR A 35 4.14 -7.37 3.47
N LYS A 36 4.86 -8.35 2.91
CA LYS A 36 5.52 -8.21 1.62
C LYS A 36 4.51 -7.91 0.50
N ASP A 37 3.45 -8.70 0.39
CA ASP A 37 2.46 -8.52 -0.68
C ASP A 37 1.71 -7.20 -0.54
N PHE A 38 1.37 -6.78 0.70
CA PHE A 38 0.74 -5.48 0.93
C PHE A 38 1.64 -4.31 0.50
N LEU A 39 2.93 -4.35 0.84
CA LEU A 39 3.87 -3.29 0.46
C LEU A 39 4.10 -3.25 -1.06
N ASP A 40 4.24 -4.42 -1.69
CA ASP A 40 4.42 -4.52 -3.14
C ASP A 40 3.17 -4.02 -3.91
N ALA A 41 1.97 -4.30 -3.40
CA ALA A 41 0.72 -3.78 -3.94
C ALA A 41 0.62 -2.25 -3.76
N THR A 42 1.03 -1.73 -2.60
CA THR A 42 1.04 -0.29 -2.33
C THR A 42 2.01 0.44 -3.26
N GLU A 43 3.22 -0.09 -3.45
CA GLU A 43 4.19 0.47 -4.40
C GLU A 43 3.64 0.44 -5.83
N SER A 44 3.07 -0.69 -6.26
CA SER A 44 2.46 -0.82 -7.59
C SER A 44 1.35 0.22 -7.81
N PHE A 45 0.49 0.44 -6.80
CA PHE A 45 -0.55 1.45 -6.84
C PHE A 45 0.00 2.87 -7.03
N THR A 46 1.14 3.21 -6.42
CA THR A 46 1.74 4.55 -6.58
C THR A 46 2.15 4.88 -8.01
N THR A 47 2.28 3.89 -8.90
CA THR A 47 2.57 4.10 -10.33
C THR A 47 1.39 4.73 -11.09
N LEU A 48 0.16 4.66 -10.55
CA LEU A 48 -1.00 5.35 -11.11
C LEU A 48 -0.75 6.85 -11.24
N PHE A 49 -0.07 7.44 -10.26
CA PHE A 49 0.22 8.87 -10.24
C PHE A 49 1.19 9.28 -11.37
N ASP A 50 2.02 8.36 -11.86
CA ASP A 50 2.89 8.60 -13.01
C ASP A 50 2.10 8.56 -14.33
N VAL A 51 1.08 7.68 -14.42
CA VAL A 51 0.16 7.63 -15.57
C VAL A 51 -0.68 8.89 -15.67
N LEU A 52 -1.19 9.37 -14.52
CA LEU A 52 -1.98 10.59 -14.48
C LEU A 52 -1.14 11.84 -14.75
N ALA A 53 0.20 11.76 -14.64
CA ALA A 53 1.16 12.84 -14.87
C ALA A 53 0.84 14.17 -14.16
N VAL A 54 0.04 14.14 -13.08
CA VAL A 54 -0.39 15.35 -12.39
C VAL A 54 0.61 15.65 -11.27
N THR A 55 1.38 16.72 -11.43
CA THR A 55 2.27 17.27 -10.40
C THR A 55 1.56 17.50 -9.06
N ALA A 56 0.25 17.76 -9.08
CA ALA A 56 -0.59 17.92 -7.88
C ALA A 56 -0.63 16.69 -6.97
N PHE A 57 -0.33 15.48 -7.46
CA PHE A 57 -0.28 14.26 -6.62
C PHE A 57 1.13 13.87 -6.15
N SER A 58 2.15 14.67 -6.46
CA SER A 58 3.54 14.38 -6.05
C SER A 58 3.71 14.27 -4.53
N ALA A 59 3.03 15.13 -3.77
CA ALA A 59 3.04 15.08 -2.31
C ALA A 59 2.39 13.79 -1.76
N VAL A 60 1.24 13.40 -2.33
CA VAL A 60 0.54 12.15 -1.96
C VAL A 60 1.40 10.93 -2.26
N LYS A 61 1.99 10.87 -3.46
CA LYS A 61 2.89 9.79 -3.85
C LYS A 61 4.10 9.69 -2.92
N SER A 62 4.72 10.83 -2.61
CA SER A 62 5.88 10.89 -1.71
C SER A 62 5.53 10.41 -0.30
N ASP A 63 4.37 10.79 0.22
CA ASP A 63 3.91 10.34 1.54
C ASP A 63 3.65 8.83 1.58
N LEU A 64 2.97 8.27 0.57
CA LEU A 64 2.75 6.82 0.46
C LEU A 64 4.08 6.06 0.42
N LEU A 65 5.01 6.46 -0.46
CA LEU A 65 6.33 5.81 -0.58
C LEU A 65 7.17 5.97 0.69
N GLY A 66 7.10 7.13 1.35
CA GLY A 66 7.76 7.37 2.63
C GLY A 66 7.25 6.43 3.73
N ASN A 67 5.94 6.20 3.79
CA ASN A 67 5.36 5.28 4.77
C ASN A 67 5.65 3.82 4.43
N VAL A 68 5.59 3.41 3.15
CA VAL A 68 6.04 2.08 2.69
C VAL A 68 7.49 1.82 3.11
N LYS A 69 8.38 2.80 2.93
CA LYS A 69 9.79 2.67 3.30
C LYS A 69 9.96 2.36 4.79
N LYS A 70 9.23 3.03 5.69
CA LYS A 70 9.27 2.74 7.13
C LYS A 70 8.92 1.29 7.44
N LEU A 71 7.86 0.75 6.82
CA LEU A 71 7.47 -0.66 7.00
C LEU A 71 8.52 -1.61 6.41
N ARG A 72 9.06 -1.30 5.24
CA ARG A 72 10.08 -2.12 4.58
C ARG A 72 11.38 -2.18 5.40
N GLU A 73 11.79 -1.07 6.01
CA GLU A 73 12.92 -1.01 6.92
C GLU A 73 12.72 -1.90 8.15
N ARG A 74 11.52 -1.85 8.79
CA ARG A 74 11.19 -2.75 9.89
C ARG A 74 11.16 -4.21 9.46
N TYR A 75 10.53 -4.51 8.32
CA TYR A 75 10.47 -5.86 7.75
C TYR A 75 11.86 -6.43 7.51
N ASN A 76 12.75 -5.67 6.88
CA ASN A 76 14.12 -6.12 6.60
C ASN A 76 14.96 -6.29 7.88
N ALA A 77 14.72 -5.46 8.90
CA ALA A 77 15.43 -5.55 10.18
C ALA A 77 14.99 -6.75 11.03
N ALA A 78 13.73 -7.19 10.91
CA ALA A 78 13.20 -8.34 11.65
C ALA A 78 12.17 -9.14 10.83
N PRO A 79 12.59 -9.89 9.77
CA PRO A 79 11.67 -10.51 8.83
C PRO A 79 10.72 -11.54 9.47
N ALA A 80 11.26 -12.42 10.32
CA ALA A 80 10.47 -13.45 11.02
C ALA A 80 9.46 -12.85 12.03
N GLU A 81 9.70 -11.63 12.49
CA GLU A 81 8.77 -10.90 13.37
C GLU A 81 7.80 -10.00 12.60
N SER A 82 7.92 -9.94 11.27
CA SER A 82 7.23 -8.98 10.42
C SER A 82 6.55 -9.62 9.22
N GLU A 83 6.34 -10.94 9.24
CA GLU A 83 5.74 -11.69 8.13
C GLU A 83 4.35 -11.18 7.76
N THR A 84 3.58 -10.78 8.78
CA THR A 84 2.25 -10.16 8.63
C THR A 84 2.25 -8.73 9.16
N LEU A 85 1.35 -7.88 8.67
CA LEU A 85 1.23 -6.50 9.14
C LEU A 85 0.92 -6.46 10.65
N GLN A 86 0.07 -7.37 11.12
CA GLN A 86 -0.26 -7.55 12.53
C GLN A 86 0.99 -7.89 13.35
N ALA A 87 1.77 -8.90 12.92
CA ALA A 87 2.99 -9.29 13.61
C ALA A 87 4.02 -8.16 13.62
N LEU A 88 4.19 -7.47 12.49
CA LEU A 88 5.10 -6.32 12.36
C LEU A 88 4.79 -5.25 13.41
N VAL A 89 3.52 -4.85 13.53
CA VAL A 89 3.08 -3.84 14.51
C VAL A 89 3.28 -4.33 15.94
N LEU A 90 2.76 -5.52 16.25
CA LEU A 90 2.82 -6.07 17.60
C LEU A 90 4.27 -6.23 18.08
N ASN A 91 5.17 -6.68 17.20
CA ASN A 91 6.57 -6.88 17.54
C ASN A 91 7.39 -5.59 17.54
N GLU A 92 7.07 -4.60 16.69
CA GLU A 92 7.71 -3.28 16.78
C GLU A 92 7.39 -2.61 18.13
N LEU A 93 6.13 -2.62 18.55
CA LEU A 93 5.69 -1.95 19.79
C LEU A 93 6.36 -2.53 21.04
N LYS A 94 6.67 -3.83 21.06
CA LYS A 94 7.45 -4.47 22.13
C LYS A 94 8.85 -3.84 22.31
N THR A 95 9.41 -3.28 21.24
CA THR A 95 10.72 -2.61 21.26
C THR A 95 10.64 -1.14 21.69
N LYS A 96 9.44 -0.64 22.05
CA LYS A 96 9.15 0.78 22.35
C LYS A 96 9.36 1.72 21.15
N LYS A 97 9.49 1.18 19.94
CA LYS A 97 9.46 1.91 18.67
C LYS A 97 8.05 1.88 18.08
N HIS A 98 7.74 2.82 17.20
CA HIS A 98 6.43 2.95 16.57
C HIS A 98 6.51 3.54 15.16
N THR A 99 7.70 3.61 14.55
CA THR A 99 7.91 4.26 13.25
C THR A 99 7.16 3.55 12.12
N ALA A 100 7.22 2.22 12.06
CA ALA A 100 6.51 1.44 11.05
C ALA A 100 5.01 1.35 11.36
N THR A 101 4.64 1.28 12.64
CA THR A 101 3.25 1.32 13.11
C THR A 101 2.56 2.63 12.70
N GLU A 102 3.21 3.77 12.90
CA GLU A 102 2.72 5.07 12.40
C GLU A 102 2.65 5.09 10.87
N GLY A 103 3.66 4.54 10.19
CA GLY A 103 3.63 4.40 8.73
C GLY A 103 2.38 3.64 8.26
N LEU A 104 2.04 2.53 8.93
CA LEU A 104 0.88 1.73 8.56
C LEU A 104 -0.42 2.48 8.80
N LEU A 105 -0.54 3.20 9.92
CA LEU A 105 -1.70 4.05 10.22
C LEU A 105 -1.95 5.06 9.10
N TRP A 106 -0.90 5.74 8.61
CA TRP A 106 -1.04 6.70 7.52
C TRP A 106 -1.45 6.04 6.20
N LEU A 107 -0.89 4.87 5.86
CA LEU A 107 -1.32 4.12 4.67
C LEU A 107 -2.80 3.72 4.73
N VAL A 108 -3.28 3.27 5.89
CA VAL A 108 -4.70 2.90 6.08
C VAL A 108 -5.62 4.13 5.97
N ARG A 109 -5.20 5.29 6.49
CA ARG A 109 -5.96 6.55 6.35
C ARG A 109 -6.15 6.96 4.89
N TYR A 110 -5.13 6.76 4.05
CA TYR A 110 -5.26 6.99 2.62
C TYR A 110 -6.30 6.08 1.98
N SER A 111 -6.24 4.78 2.27
CA SER A 111 -7.19 3.78 1.75
C SER A 111 -8.64 4.12 2.14
N HIS A 112 -8.88 4.52 3.38
CA HIS A 112 -10.22 4.92 3.82
C HIS A 112 -10.70 6.20 3.12
N SER A 113 -9.82 7.22 3.03
CA SER A 113 -10.16 8.49 2.39
C SER A 113 -10.43 8.33 0.89
N SER A 114 -9.65 7.49 0.19
CA SER A 114 -9.84 7.18 -1.23
C SER A 114 -11.06 6.28 -1.49
N GLY A 115 -11.37 5.35 -0.59
CA GLY A 115 -12.60 4.55 -0.65
C GLY A 115 -13.86 5.41 -0.60
N ASN A 116 -13.86 6.45 0.23
CA ASN A 116 -14.96 7.43 0.30
C ASN A 116 -15.05 8.33 -0.95
N LEU A 117 -13.93 8.62 -1.62
CA LEU A 117 -13.92 9.29 -2.92
C LEU A 117 -14.49 8.38 -4.03
N GLY A 118 -14.15 7.09 -4.03
CA GLY A 118 -14.66 6.11 -4.99
C GLY A 118 -16.16 5.87 -4.88
N THR A 119 -16.70 5.76 -3.66
CA THR A 119 -18.16 5.63 -3.44
C THR A 119 -18.91 6.93 -3.73
N GLY A 120 -18.32 8.09 -3.43
CA GLY A 120 -18.90 9.40 -3.77
C GLY A 120 -19.03 9.62 -5.29
N LEU A 121 -18.05 9.17 -6.08
CA LEU A 121 -18.12 9.21 -7.53
C LEU A 121 -19.11 8.17 -8.09
N ALA A 122 -19.16 6.95 -7.55
CA ALA A 122 -20.12 5.94 -7.99
C ALA A 122 -21.59 6.37 -7.77
N ASN A 123 -21.87 7.07 -6.66
CA ASN A 123 -23.22 7.55 -6.33
C ASN A 123 -23.64 8.83 -7.09
N SER A 124 -22.73 9.50 -7.79
CA SER A 124 -23.05 10.69 -8.60
C SER A 124 -23.38 10.37 -10.07
N TYR A 125 -23.29 9.10 -10.45
CA TYR A 125 -23.73 8.58 -11.76
C TYR A 125 -24.90 7.59 -11.66
N SER A 126 -25.64 7.60 -10.54
CA SER A 126 -26.86 6.82 -10.32
C SER A 126 -28.10 7.70 -10.38
#